data_AF-A0A2V6EC55-F1
#
_entry.id   AF-A0A2V6EC55-F1
#
_cell.length_a   1.000
_cell.length_b   1.000
_cell.length_c   1.000
_cell.angle_alpha   90.00
_cell.angle_beta   90.00
_cell.angle_gamma   90.00
#
_symmetry.space_group_name_H-M   'P 1'
#
loop_
_entity.id
_entity.type
_entity.pdbx_description
1 polymer ?
#
loop_
_entity_poly.entity_id
_entity_poly.type
_entity_poly.pdbx_seq_one_letter_code
_entity_poly.pdbx_strand_id
1 'polypeptide(L)'
;MKTATPVQLTCPECRRDNEAERIYCHDCGARLDRSALAGYTTGKKETSEELHKRMRGMFSQRGVKARLLFFKTAKVILLAGAAAAAVVILIPPDVPPTVKFEGFPAQINLSLEKLTESRQPQSMQFSEEGVNAYLASAMKRKKEKLNHPLIDFERAIVAFTEGNCRVTIERSIFGYSIFTSGDYAVQIASGKVTASPRSGAIGRMPIDPGVMPYAGFLFSDAVAAMDREHKLLNKVGSIQLREKEIAVTSAQ
;
A
#
# COMPACT_ATOMS: atom_id res chain seq x y z
N MET A 1 -45.32 15.09 -21.14
CA MET A 1 -45.29 16.57 -21.08
C MET A 1 -46.72 17.06 -20.94
N LYS A 2 -47.08 17.67 -19.80
CA LYS A 2 -48.41 18.27 -19.60
C LYS A 2 -48.30 19.75 -19.99
N THR A 3 -48.87 20.13 -21.12
CA THR A 3 -49.02 21.53 -21.53
C THR A 3 -49.99 22.19 -20.55
N ALA A 4 -49.52 23.22 -19.83
CA ALA A 4 -50.36 24.02 -18.96
C ALA A 4 -51.32 24.83 -19.84
N THR A 5 -52.63 24.64 -19.65
CA THR A 5 -53.65 25.42 -20.35
C THR A 5 -53.54 26.88 -19.88
N PRO A 6 -53.29 27.85 -20.79
CA PRO A 6 -53.14 29.25 -20.39
C PRO A 6 -54.48 29.77 -19.85
N VAL A 7 -54.42 30.45 -18.70
CA VAL A 7 -55.58 31.14 -18.13
C VAL A 7 -56.04 32.23 -19.12
N GLN A 8 -57.34 32.29 -19.42
CA GLN A 8 -57.92 33.27 -20.35
C GLN A 8 -58.76 34.31 -19.59
N LEU A 9 -58.77 35.55 -20.08
CA LEU A 9 -59.55 36.67 -19.59
C LEU A 9 -60.65 37.04 -20.59
N THR A 10 -61.90 36.96 -20.17
CA THR A 10 -63.05 37.37 -21.00
C THR A 10 -63.26 38.88 -20.92
N CYS A 11 -63.39 39.53 -22.08
CA CYS A 11 -63.65 40.98 -22.15
C CYS A 11 -65.07 41.33 -21.67
N PRO A 12 -65.25 42.35 -20.82
CA PRO A 12 -66.57 42.73 -20.33
C PRO A 12 -67.48 43.33 -21.43
N GLU A 13 -66.90 43.95 -22.46
CA GLU A 13 -67.69 44.63 -23.50
C GLU A 13 -68.05 43.73 -24.68
N CYS A 14 -67.06 43.06 -25.28
CA CYS A 14 -67.28 42.23 -26.47
C CYS A 14 -67.33 40.72 -26.17
N ARG A 15 -67.18 40.31 -24.90
CA ARG A 15 -67.20 38.91 -24.42
C ARG A 15 -66.21 37.96 -25.10
N ARG A 16 -65.19 38.48 -25.78
CA ARG A 16 -64.13 37.65 -26.38
C ARG A 16 -63.10 37.26 -25.32
N ASP A 17 -62.58 36.04 -25.42
CA ASP A 17 -61.49 35.56 -24.59
C ASP A 17 -60.14 36.06 -25.07
N ASN A 18 -59.32 36.52 -24.13
CA ASN A 18 -57.99 37.09 -24.36
C ASN A 18 -56.98 36.34 -23.49
N GLU A 19 -55.71 36.38 -23.86
CA GLU A 19 -54.61 35.84 -23.07
C GLU A 19 -54.46 36.59 -21.74
N ALA A 20 -54.18 35.89 -20.63
CA ALA A 20 -54.05 36.49 -19.30
C ALA A 20 -53.02 37.63 -19.18
N GLU A 21 -52.03 37.68 -20.08
CA GLU A 21 -50.99 38.71 -20.07
C GLU A 21 -51.45 40.05 -20.71
N ARG A 22 -52.60 40.11 -21.39
CA ARG A 22 -53.07 41.31 -22.11
C ARG A 22 -53.79 42.33 -21.22
N ILE A 23 -53.55 43.62 -21.47
CA ILE A 23 -54.14 44.74 -20.71
C ILE A 23 -55.44 45.22 -21.37
N TYR A 24 -55.48 45.17 -22.69
CA TYR A 24 -56.61 45.60 -23.51
C TYR A 24 -57.11 44.43 -24.36
N CYS A 25 -58.40 44.42 -24.64
CA CYS A 25 -59.00 43.43 -25.52
C CYS A 25 -58.42 43.56 -26.92
N HIS A 26 -58.11 42.42 -27.53
CA HIS A 26 -57.59 42.35 -28.89
C HIS A 26 -58.56 42.96 -29.93
N ASP A 27 -59.87 42.86 -29.71
CA ASP A 27 -60.88 43.15 -30.74
C ASP A 27 -61.47 44.56 -30.58
N CYS A 28 -61.97 44.91 -29.39
CA CYS A 28 -62.63 46.19 -29.14
C CYS A 28 -61.74 47.24 -28.46
N GLY A 29 -60.54 46.87 -28.00
CA GLY A 29 -59.62 47.78 -27.30
C GLY A 29 -60.03 48.14 -25.87
N ALA A 30 -61.16 47.64 -25.35
CA ALA A 30 -61.59 47.88 -23.97
C ALA A 30 -60.57 47.29 -22.96
N ARG A 31 -60.38 47.95 -21.82
CA ARG A 31 -59.46 47.51 -20.76
C ARG A 31 -60.00 46.25 -20.07
N LEU A 32 -59.17 45.21 -19.98
CA LEU A 32 -59.53 43.94 -19.34
C LEU A 32 -59.37 44.04 -17.82
N ASP A 33 -60.32 43.47 -17.07
CA ASP A 33 -60.28 43.44 -15.61
C ASP A 33 -59.38 42.29 -15.12
N ARG A 34 -58.26 42.65 -14.49
CA ARG A 34 -57.22 41.72 -14.01
C ARG A 34 -57.41 41.32 -12.55
N SER A 35 -58.46 41.80 -11.90
CA SER A 35 -58.76 41.50 -10.50
C SER A 35 -58.92 39.99 -10.26
N ALA A 36 -59.37 39.25 -11.27
CA ALA A 36 -59.48 37.78 -11.23
C ALA A 36 -58.12 37.04 -11.29
N LEU A 37 -57.05 37.66 -11.79
CA LEU A 37 -55.71 37.07 -11.85
C LEU A 37 -54.86 37.31 -10.58
N ALA A 38 -55.30 38.22 -9.70
CA ALA A 38 -54.59 38.53 -8.46
C ALA A 38 -54.50 37.32 -7.49
N GLY A 39 -55.36 36.32 -7.65
CA GLY A 39 -55.29 35.05 -6.92
C GLY A 39 -54.29 34.04 -7.48
N TYR A 40 -53.73 34.27 -8.68
CA TYR A 40 -52.86 33.32 -9.39
C TYR A 40 -51.37 33.69 -9.35
N THR A 41 -50.96 34.63 -8.48
CA THR A 41 -49.54 34.80 -8.19
C THR A 41 -49.07 33.61 -7.35
N THR A 42 -48.54 32.59 -8.03
CA THR A 42 -47.68 31.54 -7.49
C THR A 42 -46.35 32.14 -7.03
N GLY A 43 -46.42 33.03 -6.05
CA GLY A 43 -45.28 33.54 -5.30
C GLY A 43 -45.53 33.22 -3.85
N LYS A 44 -45.07 32.04 -3.41
CA LYS A 44 -45.01 31.68 -1.99
C LYS A 44 -44.30 32.84 -1.28
N LYS A 45 -45.03 33.66 -0.52
CA LYS A 45 -44.42 34.70 0.33
C LYS A 45 -43.54 33.95 1.34
N GLU A 46 -42.25 33.82 1.04
CA GLU A 46 -41.27 33.31 2.00
C GLU A 46 -41.40 34.15 3.26
N THR A 47 -41.71 33.50 4.38
CA THR A 47 -41.86 34.18 5.67
C THR A 47 -40.51 34.76 6.08
N SER A 48 -40.52 35.91 6.76
CA SER A 48 -39.31 36.56 7.28
C SER A 48 -38.41 35.57 8.06
N GLU A 49 -39.01 34.57 8.71
CA GLU A 49 -38.30 33.50 9.42
C GLU A 49 -37.55 32.53 8.49
N GLU A 50 -38.12 32.15 7.34
CA GLU A 50 -37.44 31.30 6.34
C GLU A 50 -36.26 32.05 5.71
N LEU A 51 -36.42 33.34 5.44
CA LEU A 51 -35.35 34.21 4.94
C LEU A 51 -34.21 34.34 5.97
N HIS A 52 -34.54 34.58 7.25
CA HIS A 52 -33.56 34.63 8.34
C HIS A 52 -32.85 33.28 8.57
N LYS A 53 -33.56 32.16 8.45
CA LYS A 53 -32.98 30.81 8.58
C LYS A 53 -32.02 30.50 7.44
N ARG A 54 -32.35 30.91 6.21
CA ARG A 54 -31.49 30.76 5.02
C ARG A 54 -30.26 31.67 5.08
N MET A 55 -30.42 32.90 5.55
CA MET A 55 -29.29 33.80 5.82
C MET A 55 -28.38 33.25 6.91
N ARG A 56 -28.91 32.71 8.02
CA ARG A 56 -28.11 32.09 9.09
C ARG A 56 -27.30 30.88 8.60
N GLY A 57 -27.85 30.11 7.64
CA GLY A 57 -27.14 29.02 6.97
C GLY A 57 -25.97 29.48 6.09
N MET A 58 -26.17 30.55 5.30
CA MET A 58 -25.11 31.19 4.48
C MET A 58 -24.02 31.85 5.33
N PHE A 59 -24.34 32.38 6.51
CA PHE A 59 -23.38 32.99 7.44
C PHE A 59 -22.70 32.00 8.39
N SER A 60 -22.79 30.68 8.16
CA SER A 60 -22.01 29.70 8.91
C SER A 60 -20.53 29.68 8.48
N GLN A 61 -19.88 30.85 8.44
CA GLN A 61 -18.43 31.00 8.33
C GLN A 61 -17.71 30.09 9.33
N ARG A 62 -18.30 29.85 10.51
CA ARG A 62 -17.78 28.91 11.52
C ARG A 62 -17.71 27.47 11.01
N GLY A 63 -18.71 26.97 10.27
CA GLY A 63 -18.71 25.61 9.71
C GLY A 63 -17.70 25.44 8.58
N VAL A 64 -17.60 26.42 7.68
CA VAL A 64 -16.61 26.42 6.58
C VAL A 64 -15.18 26.55 7.14
N LYS A 65 -14.96 27.45 8.10
CA LYS A 65 -13.66 27.60 8.78
C LYS A 65 -13.30 26.34 9.57
N ALA A 66 -14.24 25.72 10.28
CA ALA A 66 -14.01 24.47 11.01
C ALA A 66 -13.65 23.31 10.07
N ARG A 67 -14.35 23.15 8.94
CA ARG A 67 -14.03 22.13 7.93
C ARG A 67 -12.66 22.37 7.29
N LEU A 68 -12.33 23.62 7.00
CA LEU A 68 -11.02 23.99 6.44
C LEU A 68 -9.89 23.78 7.47
N LEU A 69 -10.12 24.12 8.73
CA LEU A 69 -9.22 23.81 9.85
C LEU A 69 -9.03 22.30 10.00
N PHE A 70 -10.10 21.51 9.96
CA PHE A 70 -10.03 20.05 10.02
C PHE A 70 -9.19 19.46 8.87
N PHE A 71 -9.39 19.91 7.63
CA PHE A 71 -8.56 19.43 6.53
C PHE A 71 -7.10 19.89 6.64
N LYS A 72 -6.84 21.09 7.16
CA LYS A 72 -5.48 21.56 7.42
C LYS A 72 -4.81 20.72 8.50
N THR A 73 -5.47 20.48 9.63
CA THR A 73 -4.93 19.67 10.72
C THR A 73 -4.74 18.22 10.28
N ALA A 74 -5.70 17.63 9.58
CA ALA A 74 -5.57 16.28 9.03
C ALA A 74 -4.38 16.16 8.08
N LYS A 75 -4.17 17.14 7.18
CA LYS A 75 -2.98 17.16 6.31
C LYS A 75 -1.68 17.27 7.08
N VAL A 76 -1.61 18.11 8.10
CA VAL A 76 -0.42 18.25 8.96
C VAL A 76 -0.14 16.96 9.70
N ILE A 77 -1.16 16.32 10.27
CA ILE A 77 -1.02 15.03 10.96
C ILE A 77 -0.55 13.94 9.99
N LEU A 78 -1.14 13.86 8.79
CA LEU A 78 -0.73 12.89 7.78
C LEU A 78 0.71 13.13 7.32
N LEU A 79 1.11 14.39 7.11
CA LEU A 79 2.48 14.74 6.72
C LEU A 79 3.47 14.40 7.84
N ALA A 80 3.13 14.70 9.09
CA ALA A 80 3.95 14.35 10.25
C ALA A 80 4.08 12.82 10.40
N GLY A 81 2.97 12.08 10.21
CA GLY A 81 2.98 10.62 10.22
C GLY A 81 3.82 10.02 9.09
N ALA A 82 3.70 10.56 7.87
CA ALA A 82 4.51 10.14 6.73
C ALA A 82 6.00 10.42 6.95
N ALA A 83 6.35 11.58 7.51
CA ALA A 83 7.72 11.92 7.85
C ALA A 83 8.28 10.98 8.92
N ALA A 84 7.51 10.69 9.97
CA ALA A 84 7.91 9.73 11.01
C ALA A 84 8.13 8.33 10.44
N ALA A 85 7.23 7.85 9.58
CA ALA A 85 7.37 6.57 8.90
C ALA A 85 8.63 6.53 8.02
N ALA A 86 8.91 7.59 7.25
CA ALA A 86 10.12 7.69 6.45
C ALA A 86 11.40 7.59 7.30
N VAL A 87 11.43 8.25 8.46
CA VAL A 87 12.56 8.14 9.40
C VAL A 87 12.74 6.71 9.87
N VAL A 88 11.66 6.03 10.30
CA VAL A 88 11.73 4.64 10.79
C VAL A 88 12.18 3.66 9.69
N ILE A 89 11.80 3.91 8.44
CA ILE A 89 12.22 3.13 7.27
C ILE A 89 13.72 3.32 6.96
N LEU A 90 14.24 4.54 7.11
CA LEU A 90 15.63 4.87 6.79
C LEU A 90 16.62 4.47 7.89
N ILE A 91 16.16 4.28 9.13
CA ILE A 91 17.04 3.82 10.20
C ILE A 91 17.38 2.34 9.98
N PRO A 92 18.68 1.97 10.00
CA PRO A 92 19.08 0.58 9.84
C PRO A 92 18.53 -0.29 10.99
N PRO A 93 18.03 -1.50 10.68
CA PRO A 93 17.71 -2.50 11.68
C PRO A 93 19.00 -3.00 12.35
N ASP A 94 18.86 -3.80 13.40
CA ASP A 94 19.99 -4.42 14.08
C ASP A 94 20.59 -5.51 13.19
N VAL A 95 21.59 -5.14 12.39
CA VAL A 95 22.32 -6.02 11.47
C VAL A 95 23.82 -5.88 11.70
N PRO A 96 24.59 -6.97 11.54
CA PRO A 96 26.03 -6.91 11.71
C PRO A 96 26.66 -5.90 10.73
N PRO A 97 27.71 -5.18 11.18
CA PRO A 97 28.40 -4.23 10.32
C PRO A 97 28.99 -4.91 9.09
N THR A 98 29.22 -4.15 8.02
CA THR A 98 29.88 -4.65 6.81
C THR A 98 31.34 -4.99 7.12
N VAL A 99 31.60 -6.23 7.50
CA VAL A 99 32.96 -6.76 7.60
C VAL A 99 33.40 -7.30 6.25
N LYS A 100 34.57 -6.84 5.79
CA LYS A 100 35.26 -7.50 4.67
C LYS A 100 35.71 -8.85 5.20
N PHE A 101 35.08 -9.93 4.77
CA PHE A 101 35.49 -11.27 5.18
C PHE A 101 36.86 -11.57 4.54
N GLU A 102 37.90 -11.64 5.37
CA GLU A 102 39.29 -11.89 4.95
C GLU A 102 39.63 -13.39 4.87
N GLY A 103 38.70 -14.27 5.29
CA GLY A 103 38.86 -15.72 5.19
C GLY A 103 38.48 -16.29 3.82
N PHE A 104 38.81 -17.55 3.59
CA PHE A 104 38.28 -18.29 2.44
C PHE A 104 36.78 -18.54 2.66
N PRO A 105 35.90 -18.16 1.73
CA PRO A 105 34.47 -18.38 1.88
C PRO A 105 34.20 -19.89 1.98
N ALA A 106 33.38 -20.28 2.95
CA ALA A 106 32.96 -21.67 3.10
C ALA A 106 32.39 -22.19 1.76
N GLN A 107 32.86 -23.35 1.31
CA GLN A 107 32.38 -23.97 0.07
C GLN A 107 31.05 -24.67 0.29
N ILE A 108 30.03 -23.92 0.73
CA ILE A 108 28.71 -24.44 1.11
C ILE A 108 28.10 -25.25 -0.03
N ASN A 109 28.22 -24.79 -1.28
CA ASN A 109 27.71 -25.54 -2.44
C ASN A 109 28.33 -26.92 -2.59
N LEU A 110 29.65 -27.04 -2.43
CA LEU A 110 30.33 -28.33 -2.55
C LEU A 110 29.92 -29.26 -1.40
N SER A 111 29.77 -28.71 -0.19
CA SER A 111 29.28 -29.45 0.97
C SER A 111 27.85 -29.95 0.76
N LEU A 112 26.95 -29.10 0.26
CA LEU A 112 25.58 -29.49 -0.07
C LEU A 112 25.52 -30.54 -1.18
N GLU A 113 26.35 -30.41 -2.23
CA GLU A 113 26.44 -31.42 -3.29
C GLU A 113 26.86 -32.78 -2.73
N LYS A 114 27.94 -32.83 -1.94
CA LYS A 114 28.39 -34.04 -1.25
C LYS A 114 27.30 -34.65 -0.36
N LEU A 115 26.57 -33.81 0.37
CA LEU A 115 25.47 -34.23 1.22
C LEU A 115 24.34 -34.89 0.41
N THR A 116 24.00 -34.32 -0.75
CA THR A 116 22.92 -34.82 -1.62
C THR A 116 23.32 -36.02 -2.46
N GLU A 117 24.61 -36.24 -2.70
CA GLU A 117 25.15 -37.39 -3.44
C GLU A 117 25.52 -38.56 -2.53
N SER A 118 25.71 -38.32 -1.23
CA SER A 118 26.01 -39.35 -0.24
C SER A 118 24.85 -40.35 -0.13
N ARG A 119 25.18 -41.64 -0.26
CA ARG A 119 24.24 -42.75 0.04
C ARG A 119 24.13 -43.06 1.53
N GLN A 120 24.98 -42.46 2.36
CA GLN A 120 24.95 -42.63 3.80
C GLN A 120 24.29 -41.40 4.45
N PRO A 121 23.49 -41.59 5.52
CA PRO A 121 22.94 -40.48 6.30
C PRO A 121 24.07 -39.61 6.83
N GLN A 122 24.19 -38.40 6.29
CA GLN A 122 25.17 -37.41 6.75
C GLN A 122 24.41 -36.17 7.24
N SER A 123 24.97 -35.52 8.25
CA SER A 123 24.51 -34.22 8.72
C SER A 123 25.67 -33.24 8.65
N MET A 124 25.38 -32.05 8.14
CA MET A 124 26.33 -30.94 8.07
C MET A 124 25.76 -29.74 8.81
N GLN A 125 26.65 -29.04 9.52
CA GLN A 125 26.32 -27.84 10.27
C GLN A 125 27.02 -26.66 9.60
N PHE A 126 26.29 -25.56 9.45
CA PHE A 126 26.83 -24.31 8.93
C PHE A 126 26.55 -23.20 9.95
N SER A 127 27.57 -22.45 10.30
CA SER A 127 27.42 -21.26 11.14
C SER A 127 26.83 -20.10 10.35
N GLU A 128 26.15 -19.20 11.05
CA GLU A 128 25.61 -17.95 10.50
C GLU A 128 26.70 -17.13 9.81
N GLU A 129 27.88 -17.01 10.41
CA GLU A 129 29.01 -16.28 9.81
C GLU A 129 29.48 -16.94 8.52
N GLY A 130 29.52 -18.28 8.48
CA GLY A 130 29.89 -19.04 7.29
C GLY A 130 28.89 -18.86 6.15
N VAL A 131 27.59 -18.89 6.46
CA VAL A 131 26.53 -18.64 5.47
C VAL A 131 26.57 -17.20 4.98
N ASN A 132 26.76 -16.22 5.87
CA ASN A 132 26.87 -14.81 5.50
C ASN A 132 28.09 -14.51 4.63
N ALA A 133 29.24 -15.11 4.93
CA ALA A 133 30.44 -15.00 4.10
C ALA A 133 30.21 -15.62 2.70
N TYR A 134 29.53 -16.78 2.66
CA TYR A 134 29.14 -17.41 1.41
C TYR A 134 28.21 -16.50 0.58
N LEU A 135 27.14 -15.98 1.19
CA LEU A 135 26.18 -15.08 0.54
C LEU A 135 26.85 -13.81 0.01
N ALA A 136 27.75 -13.19 0.78
CA ALA A 136 28.51 -12.03 0.34
C ALA A 136 29.29 -12.32 -0.96
N SER A 137 29.93 -13.49 -1.05
CA SER A 137 30.67 -13.89 -2.26
C SER A 137 29.76 -14.31 -3.43
N ALA A 138 28.68 -15.02 -3.14
CA ALA A 138 27.75 -15.57 -4.14
C ALA A 138 26.90 -14.47 -4.79
N MET A 139 26.38 -13.55 -3.98
CA MET A 139 25.53 -12.44 -4.44
C MET A 139 26.35 -11.34 -5.11
N LYS A 140 27.59 -11.06 -4.64
CA LYS A 140 28.47 -10.09 -5.31
C LYS A 140 28.75 -10.47 -6.77
N ARG A 141 28.93 -11.76 -7.05
CA ARG A 141 29.09 -12.28 -8.43
C ARG A 141 27.82 -12.12 -9.29
N LYS A 142 26.66 -11.93 -8.65
CA LYS A 142 25.35 -11.77 -9.28
C LYS A 142 24.82 -10.33 -9.16
N LYS A 143 25.64 -9.38 -8.68
CA LYS A 143 25.22 -8.00 -8.37
C LYS A 143 24.55 -7.30 -9.54
N GLU A 144 25.09 -7.44 -10.75
CA GLU A 144 24.49 -6.83 -11.96
C GLU A 144 23.04 -7.27 -12.22
N LYS A 145 22.68 -8.51 -11.87
CA LYS A 145 21.30 -9.03 -12.02
C LYS A 145 20.38 -8.63 -10.86
N LEU A 146 20.95 -8.26 -9.72
CA LEU A 146 20.23 -7.86 -8.51
C LEU A 146 20.00 -6.34 -8.45
N ASN A 147 20.77 -5.58 -9.22
CA ASN A 147 20.59 -4.15 -9.42
C ASN A 147 19.35 -3.89 -10.29
N HIS A 148 18.53 -2.93 -9.85
CA HIS A 148 17.40 -2.41 -10.61
C HIS A 148 17.66 -0.93 -10.95
N PRO A 149 16.95 -0.34 -11.93
CA PRO A 149 17.07 1.08 -12.20
C PRO A 149 16.85 1.90 -10.93
N LEU A 150 17.84 2.74 -10.57
CA LEU A 150 17.85 3.60 -9.37
C LEU A 150 17.94 2.86 -8.02
N ILE A 151 18.13 1.55 -8.02
CA ILE A 151 18.19 0.72 -6.81
C ILE A 151 19.35 -0.27 -6.92
N ASP A 152 20.45 0.00 -6.23
CA ASP A 152 21.61 -0.88 -6.19
C ASP A 152 21.48 -1.93 -5.08
N PHE A 153 21.90 -3.16 -5.37
CA PHE A 153 22.02 -4.20 -4.36
C PHE A 153 23.37 -4.08 -3.65
N GLU A 154 23.35 -4.02 -2.31
CA GLU A 154 24.58 -3.95 -1.51
C GLU A 154 24.95 -5.31 -0.91
N ARG A 155 24.04 -5.92 -0.15
CA ARG A 155 24.29 -7.24 0.46
C ARG A 155 22.99 -7.92 0.89
N ALA A 156 23.11 -9.24 1.10
CA ALA A 156 22.11 -10.05 1.79
C ALA A 156 22.77 -10.70 3.01
N ILE A 157 22.03 -10.73 4.12
CA ILE A 157 22.44 -11.26 5.42
C ILE A 157 21.35 -12.20 5.90
N VAL A 158 21.75 -13.27 6.55
CA VAL A 158 20.87 -14.15 7.31
C VAL A 158 21.20 -14.09 8.79
N ALA A 159 20.16 -14.25 9.60
CA ALA A 159 20.26 -14.45 11.04
C ALA A 159 19.45 -15.70 11.42
N PHE A 160 20.06 -16.60 12.20
CA PHE A 160 19.43 -17.85 12.61
C PHE A 160 19.04 -17.82 14.08
N THR A 161 17.76 -18.07 14.33
CA THR A 161 17.22 -18.30 15.67
C THR A 161 16.45 -19.61 15.68
N GLU A 162 16.07 -20.10 16.86
CA GLU A 162 15.34 -21.37 16.96
C GLU A 162 14.10 -21.41 16.05
N GLY A 163 14.12 -22.31 15.06
CA GLY A 163 13.03 -22.49 14.11
C GLY A 163 12.69 -21.27 13.24
N ASN A 164 13.58 -20.28 13.13
CA ASN A 164 13.38 -19.07 12.32
C ASN A 164 14.67 -18.64 11.60
N CYS A 165 14.52 -18.31 10.32
CA CYS A 165 15.57 -17.74 9.49
C CYS A 165 15.14 -16.32 9.12
N ARG A 166 15.85 -15.33 9.66
CA ARG A 166 15.68 -13.93 9.26
C ARG A 166 16.59 -13.65 8.07
N VAL A 167 16.02 -13.18 6.97
CA VAL A 167 16.75 -12.71 5.80
C VAL A 167 16.65 -11.19 5.76
N THR A 168 17.77 -10.50 5.68
CA THR A 168 17.83 -9.05 5.53
C THR A 168 18.59 -8.69 4.26
N ILE A 169 17.97 -7.90 3.39
CA ILE A 169 18.59 -7.36 2.18
C ILE A 169 18.83 -5.87 2.39
N GLU A 170 20.03 -5.42 2.04
CA GLU A 170 20.40 -4.01 1.97
C GLU A 170 20.46 -3.59 0.50
N ARG A 171 19.75 -2.51 0.18
CA ARG A 171 19.77 -1.86 -1.13
C ARG A 171 20.06 -0.38 -0.99
N SER A 172 20.68 0.23 -1.98
CA SER A 172 20.94 1.68 -2.01
C SER A 172 20.03 2.35 -3.03
N ILE A 173 19.33 3.40 -2.62
CA ILE A 173 18.53 4.27 -3.50
C ILE A 173 19.11 5.68 -3.40
N PHE A 174 19.63 6.21 -4.51
CA PHE A 174 20.32 7.51 -4.56
C PHE A 174 21.42 7.67 -3.49
N GLY A 175 22.12 6.59 -3.14
CA GLY A 175 23.18 6.58 -2.13
C GLY A 175 22.71 6.37 -0.68
N TYR A 176 21.40 6.20 -0.44
CA TYR A 176 20.84 5.90 0.88
C TYR A 176 20.52 4.40 1.01
N SER A 177 21.04 3.76 2.07
CA SER A 177 20.74 2.37 2.39
C SER A 177 19.31 2.20 2.90
N ILE A 178 18.59 1.27 2.28
CA ILE A 178 17.27 0.79 2.66
C ILE A 178 17.38 -0.70 2.94
N PHE A 179 16.81 -1.10 4.07
CA PHE A 179 16.85 -2.48 4.54
C PHE A 179 15.47 -3.10 4.43
N THR A 180 15.38 -4.31 3.91
CA THR A 180 14.16 -5.11 3.93
C THR A 180 14.46 -6.43 4.62
N SER A 181 13.71 -6.77 5.65
CA SER A 181 13.87 -8.01 6.40
C SER A 181 12.62 -8.87 6.38
N GLY A 182 12.80 -10.18 6.41
CA GLY A 182 11.74 -11.17 6.46
C GLY A 182 12.13 -12.31 7.39
N ASP A 183 11.23 -12.68 8.29
CA ASP A 183 11.35 -13.84 9.18
C ASP A 183 10.60 -15.02 8.55
N TYR A 184 11.29 -16.14 8.39
CA TYR A 184 10.78 -17.33 7.71
C TYR A 184 10.90 -18.56 8.59
N ALA A 185 9.79 -19.31 8.69
CA ALA A 185 9.84 -20.67 9.22
C ALA A 185 10.23 -21.61 8.08
N VAL A 186 11.34 -22.33 8.25
CA VAL A 186 11.83 -23.29 7.24
C VAL A 186 11.46 -24.70 7.67
N GLN A 187 10.72 -25.41 6.82
CA GLN A 187 10.28 -26.78 7.05
C GLN A 187 10.37 -27.61 5.76
N ILE A 188 10.57 -28.91 5.89
CA ILE A 188 10.46 -29.82 4.75
C ILE A 188 9.04 -30.36 4.69
N ALA A 189 8.29 -29.94 3.67
CA ALA A 189 6.93 -30.39 3.42
C ALA A 189 6.90 -31.11 2.07
N SER A 190 6.37 -32.34 2.05
CA SER A 190 6.28 -33.17 0.83
C SER A 190 7.62 -33.40 0.12
N GLY A 191 8.71 -33.55 0.89
CA GLY A 191 10.05 -33.77 0.35
C GLY A 191 10.68 -32.55 -0.33
N LYS A 192 10.12 -31.35 -0.15
CA LYS A 192 10.69 -30.08 -0.62
C LYS A 192 10.85 -29.13 0.54
N VAL A 193 11.87 -28.27 0.44
CA VAL A 193 12.06 -27.19 1.41
C VAL A 193 11.02 -26.11 1.13
N THR A 194 10.26 -25.79 2.17
CA THR A 194 9.26 -24.74 2.16
C THR A 194 9.61 -23.70 3.20
N ALA A 195 9.57 -22.43 2.81
CA ALA A 195 9.76 -21.30 3.70
C ALA A 195 8.43 -20.55 3.81
N SER A 196 7.83 -20.54 5.00
CA SER A 196 6.61 -19.78 5.26
C SER A 196 6.95 -18.43 5.91
N PRO A 197 6.50 -17.30 5.35
CA PRO A 197 6.76 -15.99 5.93
C PRO A 197 5.98 -15.85 7.25
N ARG A 198 6.66 -15.43 8.32
CA ARG A 198 6.06 -15.13 9.63
C ARG A 198 5.85 -13.64 9.83
N SER A 199 6.86 -12.85 9.52
CA SER A 199 6.85 -11.39 9.63
C SER A 199 7.86 -10.78 8.67
N GLY A 200 7.79 -9.47 8.48
CA GLY A 200 8.78 -8.72 7.73
C GLY A 200 8.82 -7.26 8.15
N ALA A 201 9.84 -6.53 7.72
CA ALA A 201 9.98 -5.11 7.97
C ALA A 201 10.70 -4.40 6.81
N ILE A 202 10.45 -3.10 6.69
CA ILE A 202 11.24 -2.19 5.86
C ILE A 202 11.91 -1.19 6.83
N GLY A 203 13.23 -1.22 6.90
CA GLY A 203 14.00 -0.58 7.97
C GLY A 203 13.60 -1.16 9.32
N ARG A 204 13.05 -0.30 10.18
CA ARG A 204 12.46 -0.68 11.47
C ARG A 204 10.93 -0.73 11.45
N MET A 205 10.30 -0.47 10.31
CA MET A 205 8.85 -0.45 10.19
C MET A 205 8.33 -1.86 9.88
N PRO A 206 7.54 -2.49 10.79
CA PRO A 206 6.98 -3.81 10.53
C PRO A 206 5.96 -3.75 9.39
N ILE A 207 5.99 -4.78 8.55
CA ILE A 207 4.99 -5.01 7.50
C ILE A 207 3.77 -5.66 8.16
N ASP A 208 2.59 -5.11 7.89
CA ASP A 208 1.35 -5.66 8.41
C ASP A 208 1.11 -7.11 7.90
N PRO A 209 0.66 -8.05 8.75
CA PRO A 209 0.43 -9.44 8.34
C PRO A 209 -0.53 -9.59 7.15
N GLY A 210 -1.51 -8.70 7.00
CA GLY A 210 -2.48 -8.72 5.90
C GLY A 210 -1.87 -8.39 4.54
N VAL A 211 -0.73 -7.68 4.52
CA VAL A 211 -0.01 -7.34 3.29
C VAL A 211 1.25 -8.20 3.05
N MET A 212 1.68 -8.97 4.05
CA MET A 212 2.85 -9.85 3.95
C MET A 212 2.82 -10.84 2.76
N PRO A 213 1.67 -11.44 2.38
CA PRO A 213 1.61 -12.30 1.19
C PRO A 213 2.01 -11.59 -0.12
N TYR A 214 1.84 -10.27 -0.17
CA TYR A 214 2.20 -9.45 -1.32
C TYR A 214 3.63 -8.91 -1.24
N ALA A 215 4.31 -9.02 -0.10
CA ALA A 215 5.67 -8.52 0.11
C ALA A 215 6.76 -9.41 -0.51
N GLY A 216 6.41 -10.54 -1.13
CA GLY A 216 7.35 -11.48 -1.73
C GLY A 216 8.24 -10.88 -2.82
N PHE A 217 7.80 -9.81 -3.50
CA PHE A 217 8.61 -9.11 -4.52
C PHE A 217 9.88 -8.47 -3.94
N LEU A 218 9.92 -8.17 -2.64
CA LEU A 218 11.10 -7.56 -2.00
C LEU A 218 12.32 -8.50 -1.99
N PHE A 219 12.07 -9.80 -2.07
CA PHE A 219 13.10 -10.84 -1.99
C PHE A 219 13.18 -11.72 -3.24
N SER A 220 12.29 -11.52 -4.22
CA SER A 220 12.11 -12.45 -5.35
C SER A 220 13.35 -12.59 -6.23
N ASP A 221 14.06 -11.50 -6.46
CA ASP A 221 15.29 -11.48 -7.26
C ASP A 221 16.47 -12.12 -6.53
N ALA A 222 16.60 -11.91 -5.22
CA ALA A 222 17.58 -12.58 -4.38
C ALA A 222 17.32 -14.08 -4.33
N VAL A 223 16.05 -14.50 -4.20
CA VAL A 223 15.66 -15.91 -4.27
C VAL A 223 15.95 -16.50 -5.65
N ALA A 224 15.61 -15.80 -6.74
CA ALA A 224 15.91 -16.23 -8.09
C ALA A 224 17.42 -16.34 -8.35
N ALA A 225 18.22 -15.42 -7.80
CA ALA A 225 19.67 -15.48 -7.88
C ALA A 225 20.21 -16.73 -7.19
N MET A 226 19.53 -17.27 -6.17
CA MET A 226 19.94 -18.44 -5.39
C MET A 226 19.24 -19.74 -5.81
N ASP A 227 18.72 -19.81 -7.05
CA ASP A 227 17.97 -20.97 -7.56
C ASP A 227 18.77 -22.29 -7.51
N ARG A 228 20.09 -22.25 -7.75
CA ARG A 228 20.94 -23.45 -7.65
C ARG A 228 20.96 -24.01 -6.23
N GLU A 229 21.19 -23.14 -5.25
CA GLU A 229 21.24 -23.50 -3.83
C GLU A 229 19.87 -23.98 -3.34
N HIS A 230 18.80 -23.33 -3.77
CA HIS A 230 17.44 -23.76 -3.51
C HIS A 230 17.15 -25.17 -4.06
N LYS A 231 17.62 -25.49 -5.27
CA LYS A 231 17.52 -26.83 -5.87
C LYS A 231 18.31 -27.89 -5.09
N LEU A 232 19.46 -27.55 -4.53
CA LEU A 232 20.24 -28.46 -3.68
C LEU A 232 19.54 -28.69 -2.35
N LEU A 233 19.05 -27.62 -1.71
CA LEU A 233 18.30 -27.71 -0.46
C LEU A 233 17.03 -28.54 -0.61
N ASN A 234 16.35 -28.51 -1.76
CA ASN A 234 15.19 -29.37 -2.03
C ASN A 234 15.47 -30.88 -2.06
N LYS A 235 16.74 -31.30 -2.06
CA LYS A 235 17.13 -32.72 -2.02
C LYS A 235 17.52 -33.19 -0.62
N VAL A 236 17.50 -32.30 0.38
CA VAL A 236 17.91 -32.64 1.75
C VAL A 236 16.73 -33.26 2.52
N GLY A 237 17.03 -34.11 3.49
CA GLY A 237 16.06 -34.87 4.25
C GLY A 237 15.49 -34.13 5.46
N SER A 238 16.29 -33.26 6.09
CA SER A 238 15.80 -32.36 7.14
C SER A 238 16.65 -31.09 7.27
N ILE A 239 16.02 -30.03 7.79
CA ILE A 239 16.66 -28.76 8.14
C ILE A 239 16.27 -28.45 9.59
N GLN A 240 17.25 -28.17 10.43
CA GLN A 240 17.05 -27.70 11.80
C GLN A 240 17.76 -26.37 11.99
N LEU A 241 17.01 -25.34 12.37
CA LEU A 241 17.53 -24.02 12.68
C LEU A 241 17.72 -23.89 14.19
N ARG A 242 18.95 -23.57 14.60
CA ARG A 242 19.35 -23.31 15.98
C ARG A 242 19.88 -21.88 16.06
N GLU A 243 20.19 -21.43 17.28
CA GLU A 243 20.82 -20.13 17.47
C GLU A 243 22.16 -20.07 16.72
N LYS A 244 22.27 -19.12 15.77
CA LYS A 244 23.45 -18.88 14.91
C LYS A 244 23.92 -20.05 14.05
N GLU A 245 23.14 -21.13 13.95
CA GLU A 245 23.54 -22.33 13.21
C GLU A 245 22.37 -22.97 12.47
N ILE A 246 22.69 -23.56 11.32
CA ILE A 246 21.78 -24.40 10.56
C ILE A 246 22.37 -25.79 10.38
N ALA A 247 21.62 -26.81 10.79
CA ALA A 247 21.95 -28.21 10.55
C ALA A 247 21.09 -28.75 9.40
N VAL A 248 21.75 -29.37 8.43
CA VAL A 248 21.12 -29.96 7.24
C VAL A 248 21.50 -31.42 7.18
N THR A 249 20.52 -32.29 6.98
CA THR A 249 20.73 -33.75 6.92
C THR A 249 20.31 -34.28 5.56
N SER A 250 21.05 -35.24 5.01
CA SER A 250 20.72 -35.87 3.73
C SER A 250 19.37 -36.59 3.77
N ALA A 251 18.69 -36.67 2.61
CA ALA A 251 17.53 -37.53 2.46
C ALA A 251 17.99 -39.00 2.51
N GLN A 252 17.17 -39.87 3.13
CA GLN A 252 17.38 -41.32 3.09
C GLN A 252 16.83 -41.90 1.79
#